data_AF-A0A223I3Y8-F1
#
_entry.id   AF-A0A223I3Y8-F1
#
_cell.length_a   1.000
_cell.length_b   1.000
_cell.length_c   1.000
_cell.angle_alpha   90.00
_cell.angle_beta   90.00
_cell.angle_gamma   90.00
#
_symmetry.space_group_name_H-M   'P 1'
#
loop_
_entity.id
_entity.type
_entity.pdbx_description
1 polymer ?
#
loop_
_entity_poly.entity_id
_entity_poly.type
_entity_poly.pdbx_seq_one_letter_code
_entity_poly.pdbx_strand_id
1 'polypeptide(L)' 'MNCTFILAGGIDTNNVLMAINMLKPDIVDVSSGVEIDGFKNYDLMKEIIYKVRSVI' A
#
# COMPACT_ATOMS: atom_id res chain seq x y z
N MET A 1 3.25 -25.24 4.02
CA MET A 1 2.02 -24.49 3.67
C MET A 1 2.38 -23.02 3.77
N ASN A 2 2.39 -22.29 2.64
CA ASN A 2 2.57 -20.84 2.66
C ASN A 2 1.16 -20.24 2.74
N CYS A 3 0.86 -19.50 3.80
CA CYS A 3 -0.36 -18.70 3.86
C CYS A 3 -0.13 -17.38 3.12
N THR A 4 -1.15 -16.89 2.42
CA THR A 4 -1.11 -15.56 1.83
C THR A 4 -1.08 -14.53 2.95
N PHE A 5 -0.03 -13.72 2.98
CA PHE A 5 0.13 -12.64 3.94
C PHE A 5 -0.39 -11.33 3.35
N ILE A 6 -1.45 -10.80 3.96
CA ILE A 6 -2.06 -9.53 3.59
C ILE A 6 -1.68 -8.49 4.63
N LEU A 7 -1.05 -7.39 4.19
CA LEU A 7 -0.70 -6.27 5.03
C LEU A 7 -1.74 -5.15 4.88
N ALA A 8 -2.31 -4.72 6.01
CA ALA A 8 -3.27 -3.62 6.07
C ALA A 8 -2.99 -2.73 7.29
N GLY A 9 -3.66 -1.59 7.36
CA GLY A 9 -3.65 -0.69 8.53
C GLY A 9 -2.58 0.40 8.44
N GLY A 10 -3.02 1.65 8.28
CA GLY A 10 -2.15 2.82 8.31
C GLY A 10 -1.14 2.91 7.14
N ILE A 11 -1.32 2.14 6.07
CA ILE A 11 -0.46 2.19 4.88
C ILE A 11 -0.86 3.37 4.00
N ASP A 12 0.12 4.15 3.55
CA ASP A 12 -0.04 5.29 2.65
C ASP A 12 1.13 5.39 1.64
N THR A 13 1.15 6.45 0.83
CA THR A 13 2.22 6.65 -0.16
C THR A 13 3.60 6.86 0.47
N ASN A 14 3.71 7.29 1.73
CA ASN A 14 4.98 7.57 2.39
C ASN A 14 5.64 6.31 2.96
N ASN A 15 4.83 5.35 3.45
CA ASN A 15 5.36 4.18 4.16
C ASN A 15 5.27 2.85 3.38
N VAL A 16 4.51 2.78 2.28
CA VAL A 16 4.26 1.53 1.55
C VAL A 16 5.54 0.80 1.13
N LEU A 17 6.57 1.53 0.67
CA LEU A 17 7.83 0.93 0.23
C LEU A 17 8.61 0.31 1.40
N MET A 18 8.64 1.01 2.54
CA MET A 18 9.29 0.51 3.75
C MET A 18 8.57 -0.74 4.25
N ALA A 19 7.24 -0.70 4.30
CA ALA A 19 6.37 -1.80 4.72
C ALA A 19 6.59 -3.06 3.86
N ILE A 20 6.61 -2.92 2.53
CA ILE A 20 6.88 -4.03 1.60
C ILE A 20 8.28 -4.61 1.82
N ASN A 21 9.31 -3.76 1.91
CA ASN A 21 10.69 -4.21 2.07
C ASN A 21 10.92 -4.96 3.40
N MET A 22 10.28 -4.51 4.48
CA MET A 22 10.43 -5.11 5.81
C MET A 22 9.64 -6.41 5.95
N LEU A 23 8.39 -6.42 5.49
CA LEU A 23 7.43 -7.46 5.83
C LEU A 23 7.18 -8.46 4.68
N LYS A 24 7.55 -8.10 3.45
CA LYS A 24 7.38 -8.92 2.24
C LYS A 24 5.98 -9.54 2.11
N PRO A 25 4.90 -8.73 2.18
CA PRO A 25 3.55 -9.24 2.04
C PRO A 25 3.27 -9.67 0.60
N ASP A 26 2.34 -10.61 0.43
CA ASP A 26 1.81 -10.98 -0.88
C ASP A 26 0.82 -9.93 -1.40
N ILE A 27 0.09 -9.29 -0.49
CA ILE A 27 -0.96 -8.31 -0.80
C ILE A 27 -0.85 -7.12 0.18
N VAL A 28 -1.00 -5.90 -0.33
CA VAL A 28 -1.16 -4.69 0.48
C VAL A 28 -2.57 -4.15 0.29
N ASP A 29 -3.32 -3.99 1.38
CA ASP A 29 -4.66 -3.40 1.42
C ASP A 29 -4.60 -1.99 2.00
N VAL A 30 -5.22 -1.03 1.29
CA VAL A 30 -5.13 0.39 1.60
C VAL A 30 -6.51 1.02 1.57
N SER A 31 -6.89 1.66 2.68
CA SER A 31 -8.11 2.45 2.78
C SER A 31 -7.80 3.95 2.91
N SER A 32 -7.70 4.49 4.12
CA SER A 32 -7.57 5.94 4.36
C SER A 32 -6.26 6.56 3.84
N GLY A 33 -5.20 5.78 3.64
CA GLY A 33 -3.92 6.30 3.14
C GLY A 33 -3.91 6.76 1.67
N VAL A 34 -5.05 6.67 0.98
CA VAL A 34 -5.26 7.22 -0.36
C VAL A 34 -6.46 8.17 -0.41
N GLU A 35 -6.88 8.71 0.72
CA GLU A 35 -8.01 9.63 0.84
C GLU A 35 -7.58 11.07 1.11
N ILE A 36 -8.36 12.03 0.60
CA ILE A 36 -8.31 13.44 1.00
C ILE A 36 -9.75 13.82 1.41
N ASP A 37 -9.90 14.37 2.61
CA ASP A 37 -11.19 14.74 3.19
C ASP A 37 -12.23 13.58 3.18
N GLY A 38 -11.76 12.35 3.36
CA GLY A 38 -12.59 11.14 3.40
C GLY A 38 -13.01 10.59 2.03
N PHE A 39 -12.52 11.18 0.93
CA PHE A 39 -12.77 10.70 -0.43
C PHE A 39 -11.49 10.17 -1.04
N LYS A 40 -11.60 9.05 -1.78
CA LYS A 40 -10.46 8.47 -2.52
C LYS A 40 -9.92 9.50 -3.51
N ASN A 41 -8.63 9.80 -3.39
CA ASN A 41 -7.93 10.68 -4.29
C ASN A 41 -7.22 9.87 -5.37
N TYR A 42 -7.49 10.21 -6.63
CA TYR A 42 -6.95 9.49 -7.78
C TYR A 42 -5.42 9.52 -7.84
N ASP A 43 -4.79 10.66 -7.53
CA ASP A 43 -3.35 10.81 -7.61
C ASP A 43 -2.63 9.99 -6.53
N LEU A 44 -3.17 9.95 -5.31
CA LEU A 44 -2.64 9.08 -4.23
C LEU A 44 -2.77 7.60 -4.57
N MET A 45 -3.92 7.17 -5.13
CA MET A 45 -4.09 5.79 -5.60
C MET A 45 -3.11 5.46 -6.73
N LYS A 46 -2.91 6.38 -7.66
CA LYS A 46 -1.96 6.20 -8.76
C LYS A 46 -0.53 6.08 -8.23
N GLU A 47 -0.14 6.97 -7.33
CA GLU A 47 1.19 6.98 -6.71
C GLU A 47 1.47 5.69 -5.93
N ILE A 48 0.51 5.21 -5.14
CA ILE A 48 0.70 3.97 -4.36
C ILE A 48 0.92 2.78 -5.29
N ILE A 49 0.15 2.67 -6.38
CA ILE A 49 0.30 1.60 -7.38
C ILE A 49 1.67 1.66 -8.04
N TYR A 50 2.15 2.86 -8.42
CA TYR A 50 3.48 3.01 -8.99
C TYR A 50 4.59 2.61 -8.02
N LYS A 51 4.49 3.02 -6.76
CA LYS A 51 5.46 2.66 -5.72
C LYS A 51 5.50 1.15 -5.53
N VAL A 52 4.36 0.49 -5.36
CA VAL A 52 4.28 -0.98 -5.25
C VAL A 52 4.91 -1.66 -6.46
N ARG A 53 4.60 -1.19 -7.67
CA ARG A 53 5.15 -1.74 -8.93
C ARG A 53 6.64 -1.52 -9.13
N SER A 54 7.25 -0.54 -8.45
CA SER A 54 8.69 -0.27 -8.57
C SER A 54 9.57 -1.23 -7.77
N VAL A 55 8.99 -2.02 -6.87
CA VAL A 55 9.70 -2.98 -6.01
C VAL A 55 9.66 -4.41 -6.58
N ILE A 56 8.80 -4.65 -7.59
CA ILE A 56 8.65 -5.94 -8.27
C ILE A 56 9.72 -6.12 -9.35
#